data_AF-C3Z9Y4-F1
#
_entry.id   AF-C3Z9Y4-F1
#
_cell.length_a   1.000
_cell.length_b   1.000
_cell.length_c   1.000
_cell.angle_alpha   90.00
_cell.angle_beta   90.00
_cell.angle_gamma   90.00
#
_symmetry.space_group_name_H-M   'P 1'
#
loop_
_entity.id
_entity.type
_entity.pdbx_description
1 polymer ?
#
loop_
_entity_poly.entity_id
_entity_poly.type
_entity_poly.pdbx_seq_one_letter_code
_entity_poly.pdbx_strand_id
1 'polypeptide(L)'
;DGKWHVICALWEGKHGSYEIWSDGKLRVSGEGLDEDVHISGGGTFVLGQGGDKRKDGFEDDAAFSGDISHFNMWDEWLDKADLRSREKSCKLEGNVINWNAADIKL
;
A
#
# COMPACT_ATOMS: atom_id res chain seq x y z
N ASP A 1 -17.75 0.22 -6.21
CA ASP A 1 -18.83 0.12 -7.22
C ASP A 1 -19.08 -1.34 -7.69
N GLY A 2 -18.68 -2.34 -6.89
CA GLY A 2 -18.72 -3.74 -7.29
C GLY A 2 -17.67 -4.16 -8.31
N LYS A 3 -16.69 -3.31 -8.65
CA LYS A 3 -15.60 -3.61 -9.58
C LYS A 3 -14.26 -3.67 -8.88
N TRP A 4 -13.34 -4.38 -9.51
CA TRP A 4 -11.92 -4.35 -9.17
C TRP A 4 -11.33 -2.99 -9.54
N HIS A 5 -10.54 -2.45 -8.62
CA HIS A 5 -9.73 -1.25 -8.84
C HIS A 5 -8.29 -1.56 -8.51
N VAL A 6 -7.38 -0.95 -9.27
CA VAL A 6 -5.96 -0.97 -8.94
C VAL A 6 -5.61 0.33 -8.23
N ILE A 7 -5.06 0.20 -7.03
CA ILE A 7 -4.66 1.33 -6.19
C ILE A 7 -3.14 1.26 -6.00
N CYS A 8 -2.47 2.38 -6.21
CA CYS A 8 -1.06 2.53 -5.84
C CYS A 8 -0.91 3.76 -4.95
N ALA A 9 -0.22 3.58 -3.82
CA ALA A 9 0.12 4.65 -2.91
C ALA A 9 1.65 4.74 -2.81
N LEU A 10 2.18 5.94 -2.94
CA LEU A 10 3.59 6.25 -2.87
C LEU A 10 3.80 7.28 -1.78
N TRP A 11 4.88 7.09 -1.03
CA TRP A 11 5.29 8.01 0.01
C TRP A 11 6.81 7.94 0.17
N GLU A 12 7.43 9.08 0.45
CA GLU A 12 8.82 9.17 0.87
C GLU A 12 8.95 10.08 2.09
N GLY A 13 9.88 9.73 2.99
CA GLY A 13 9.97 10.36 4.29
C GLY A 13 10.81 11.63 4.37
N LYS A 14 11.58 11.98 3.34
CA LYS A 14 12.47 13.15 3.39
C LYS A 14 11.70 14.46 3.23
N HIS A 15 10.76 14.53 2.29
CA HIS A 15 9.91 15.71 2.08
C HIS A 15 8.42 15.39 2.32
N GLY A 16 8.12 14.18 2.81
CA GLY A 16 6.74 13.73 2.98
C GLY A 16 5.96 13.74 1.66
N SER A 17 6.66 13.57 0.53
CA SER A 17 6.02 13.59 -0.79
C SER A 17 5.17 12.34 -0.93
N TYR A 18 3.96 12.48 -1.44
CA TYR A 18 3.06 11.36 -1.64
C TYR A 18 2.24 11.46 -2.92
N GLU A 19 1.89 10.31 -3.47
CA GLU A 19 0.97 10.18 -4.60
C GLU A 19 0.00 9.02 -4.37
N ILE A 20 -1.26 9.22 -4.73
CA ILE A 20 -2.28 8.16 -4.75
C ILE A 20 -2.84 8.06 -6.16
N TRP A 21 -2.73 6.85 -6.72
CA TRP A 21 -3.19 6.48 -8.04
C TRP A 21 -4.36 5.50 -7.93
N SER A 22 -5.33 5.66 -8.83
CA SER A 22 -6.43 4.73 -9.00
C SER A 22 -6.68 4.52 -10.49
N ASP A 23 -6.62 3.26 -10.90
CA ASP A 23 -6.79 2.79 -12.27
C ASP A 23 -5.84 3.52 -13.24
N GLY A 24 -4.55 3.58 -12.88
CA GLY A 24 -3.50 4.23 -13.67
C GLY A 24 -3.57 5.76 -13.75
N LYS A 25 -4.46 6.40 -12.98
CA LYS A 25 -4.64 7.85 -12.94
C LYS A 25 -4.29 8.42 -11.58
N LEU A 26 -3.45 9.46 -11.56
CA LEU A 26 -3.15 10.24 -10.36
C LEU A 26 -4.44 10.88 -9.86
N ARG A 27 -4.78 10.63 -8.60
CA ARG A 27 -5.97 11.18 -7.94
C ARG A 27 -5.60 12.26 -6.94
N VAL A 28 -4.53 12.03 -6.18
CA VAL A 28 -4.06 12.93 -5.14
C VAL A 28 -2.54 12.94 -5.14
N SER A 29 -1.94 14.10 -4.91
CA SER A 29 -0.52 14.26 -4.66
C SER A 29 -0.27 15.42 -3.71
N GLY A 30 0.84 15.38 -2.98
CA GLY A 30 1.26 16.48 -2.12
C GLY A 30 2.64 16.24 -1.52
N GLU A 31 3.02 17.14 -0.63
CA GLU A 31 4.23 17.13 0.19
C GLU A 31 3.81 17.41 1.65
N GLY A 32 4.71 17.31 2.63
CA GLY A 32 4.37 17.62 4.02
C GLY A 32 3.76 16.49 4.84
N LEU A 33 3.54 15.31 4.26
CA LEU A 33 2.94 14.19 4.97
C LEU A 33 4.02 13.42 5.74
N ASP A 34 4.09 13.62 7.06
CA ASP A 34 5.08 12.98 7.94
C ASP A 34 6.52 13.18 7.41
N GLU A 35 6.93 14.44 7.20
CA GLU A 35 8.30 14.78 6.80
C GLU A 35 9.35 14.41 7.84
N ASP A 36 10.57 14.16 7.38
CA ASP A 36 11.71 13.69 8.17
C ASP A 36 11.45 12.38 8.96
N VAL A 37 10.54 11.54 8.48
CA VAL A 37 10.18 10.26 9.11
C VAL A 37 10.83 9.07 8.40
N HIS A 38 11.28 8.10 9.20
CA HIS A 38 11.72 6.80 8.72
C HIS A 38 10.84 5.68 9.30
N ILE A 39 10.23 4.87 8.43
CA ILE A 39 9.48 3.68 8.84
C ILE A 39 10.48 2.60 9.25
N SER A 40 10.54 2.31 10.55
CA SER A 40 11.42 1.27 11.08
C SER A 40 10.91 -0.14 10.76
N GLY A 41 11.84 -1.06 10.49
CA GLY A 41 11.54 -2.48 10.29
C GLY A 41 11.09 -3.21 11.56
N GLY A 42 10.70 -4.48 11.42
CA GLY A 42 10.24 -5.34 12.53
C GLY A 42 8.77 -5.20 12.89
N GLY A 43 8.00 -4.41 12.12
CA GLY A 43 6.56 -4.27 12.28
C GLY A 43 5.77 -5.48 11.77
N THR A 44 4.44 -5.40 11.92
CA THR A 44 3.49 -6.35 11.33
C THR A 44 2.58 -5.58 10.38
N PHE A 45 2.50 -6.04 9.13
CA PHE A 45 1.53 -5.54 8.17
C PHE A 45 0.21 -6.30 8.31
N VAL A 46 -0.92 -5.59 8.27
CA VAL A 46 -2.26 -6.16 8.43
C VAL A 46 -3.14 -5.66 7.30
N LEU A 47 -3.86 -6.57 6.67
CA LEU A 47 -4.88 -6.25 5.68
C LEU A 47 -6.28 -6.45 6.24
N GLY A 48 -7.18 -5.56 5.85
CA GLY A 48 -8.61 -5.67 6.07
C GLY A 48 -9.11 -5.41 7.49
N GLN A 49 -8.26 -4.92 8.38
CA GLN A 49 -8.63 -4.51 9.73
C GLN A 49 -8.23 -3.05 9.94
N GLY A 50 -9.13 -2.27 10.54
CA GLY A 50 -8.85 -0.91 10.99
C GLY A 50 -8.63 -0.83 12.51
N GLY A 51 -8.14 0.34 12.97
CA GLY A 51 -7.86 0.61 14.38
C GLY A 51 -6.37 0.62 14.74
N ASP A 52 -6.05 1.13 15.93
CA ASP A 52 -4.68 1.13 16.47
C ASP A 52 -4.47 -0.14 17.32
N LYS A 53 -3.74 -1.12 16.76
CA LYS A 53 -3.34 -2.34 17.49
C LYS A 53 -2.69 -2.05 18.86
N ARG A 54 -2.11 -0.86 19.07
CA ARG A 54 -1.43 -0.48 20.31
C ARG A 54 -2.39 0.00 21.40
N LYS A 55 -3.63 0.33 21.04
CA LYS A 55 -4.66 0.91 21.91
C LYS A 55 -5.95 0.13 21.76
N ASP A 56 -5.98 -1.13 22.19
CA ASP A 56 -7.24 -1.88 22.47
C ASP A 56 -7.70 -2.88 21.38
N GLY A 57 -7.02 -2.95 20.24
CA GLY A 57 -7.23 -4.02 19.24
C GLY A 57 -7.69 -3.50 17.87
N PHE A 58 -8.33 -4.36 17.09
CA PHE A 58 -9.00 -3.96 15.85
C PHE A 58 -10.43 -3.53 16.14
N GLU A 59 -10.91 -2.56 15.37
CA GLU A 59 -12.29 -2.05 15.46
C GLU A 59 -13.14 -2.76 14.39
N ASP A 60 -14.16 -3.53 14.82
CA ASP A 60 -14.99 -4.36 13.93
C ASP A 60 -15.70 -3.53 12.85
N ASP A 61 -16.10 -2.30 13.16
CA ASP A 61 -16.75 -1.36 12.25
C ASP A 61 -15.76 -0.72 11.25
N ALA A 62 -14.46 -0.85 11.49
CA ALA A 62 -13.40 -0.44 10.57
C ALA A 62 -12.84 -1.61 9.74
N ALA A 63 -13.41 -2.81 9.84
CA ALA A 63 -13.01 -3.95 9.05
C ALA A 63 -13.41 -3.81 7.57
N PHE A 64 -12.52 -4.21 6.68
CA PHE A 64 -12.80 -4.28 5.25
C PHE A 64 -13.62 -5.54 4.93
N SER A 65 -14.69 -5.38 4.15
CA SER A 65 -15.48 -6.47 3.62
C SER A 65 -15.40 -6.47 2.09
N GLY A 66 -14.73 -7.48 1.54
CA GLY A 66 -14.50 -7.63 0.10
C GLY A 66 -13.26 -8.48 -0.18
N ASP A 67 -12.81 -8.45 -1.43
CA ASP A 67 -11.67 -9.21 -1.89
C ASP A 67 -10.44 -8.30 -2.11
N ILE A 68 -9.27 -8.78 -1.70
CA ILE A 68 -7.96 -8.16 -1.96
C ILE A 68 -7.11 -9.16 -2.73
N SER A 69 -6.39 -8.68 -3.73
CA SER A 69 -5.51 -9.51 -4.56
C SER A 69 -4.27 -8.72 -4.98
N HIS A 70 -3.18 -9.43 -5.25
CA HIS A 70 -1.93 -8.87 -5.80
C HIS A 70 -1.32 -7.73 -4.96
N PHE A 71 -1.49 -7.74 -3.64
CA PHE A 71 -0.91 -6.71 -2.78
C PHE A 71 0.61 -6.87 -2.68
N ASN A 72 1.34 -5.82 -3.06
CA ASN A 72 2.79 -5.79 -3.05
C ASN A 72 3.31 -4.47 -2.47
N MET A 73 4.51 -4.50 -1.90
CA MET A 73 5.15 -3.32 -1.32
C MET A 73 6.64 -3.28 -1.69
N TRP A 74 7.12 -2.06 -1.94
CA TRP A 74 8.51 -1.75 -2.26
C TRP A 74 9.07 -0.71 -1.29
N ASP A 75 10.40 -0.66 -1.13
CA ASP A 75 11.13 0.35 -0.35
C ASP A 75 11.70 1.48 -1.23
N GLU A 76 11.26 1.54 -2.49
CA GLU A 76 11.68 2.52 -3.49
C GLU A 76 10.49 3.32 -4.02
N TRP A 77 10.78 4.54 -4.47
CA TRP A 77 9.81 5.33 -5.21
C TRP A 77 9.65 4.78 -6.63
N LEU A 78 8.41 4.45 -7.01
CA LEU A 78 8.11 3.94 -8.35
C LEU A 78 7.71 5.09 -9.27
N ASP A 79 8.39 5.25 -10.39
CA ASP A 79 7.98 6.25 -11.36
C ASP A 79 6.69 5.86 -12.10
N LYS A 80 6.11 6.82 -12.82
CA LYS A 80 4.83 6.62 -13.54
C LYS A 80 4.91 5.53 -14.61
N ALA A 81 6.06 5.38 -15.27
CA ALA A 81 6.24 4.38 -16.32
C ALA A 81 6.28 2.98 -15.70
N ASP A 82 6.99 2.86 -14.57
CA ASP A 82 7.06 1.67 -13.75
C ASP A 82 5.70 1.28 -13.21
N LEU A 83 4.96 2.20 -12.58
CA LEU A 83 3.60 1.93 -12.09
C LEU A 83 2.69 1.38 -13.18
N ARG A 84 2.65 2.02 -14.35
CA ARG A 84 1.80 1.54 -15.47
C ARG A 84 2.23 0.20 -16.04
N SER A 85 3.54 -0.07 -16.08
CA SER A 85 4.06 -1.37 -16.52
C SER A 85 3.69 -2.48 -15.52
N ARG A 86 3.75 -2.13 -14.24
CA ARG A 86 3.47 -2.98 -13.08
C ARG A 86 1.96 -3.26 -12.95
N GLU A 87 1.08 -2.26 -13.07
CA GLU A 87 -0.39 -2.44 -13.07
C GLU A 87 -0.89 -3.43 -14.14
N LYS A 88 -0.20 -3.50 -15.29
CA LYS A 88 -0.57 -4.39 -16.41
C LYS A 88 0.03 -5.79 -16.29
N SER A 89 0.93 -6.00 -15.33
CA SER A 89 1.64 -7.26 -15.13
C SER A 89 1.02 -8.01 -13.96
N CYS A 90 0.64 -9.28 -14.18
CA CYS A 90 0.30 -10.18 -13.07
C CYS A 90 1.53 -10.61 -12.25
N LYS A 91 2.73 -10.17 -12.62
CA LYS A 91 4.01 -10.46 -11.95
C LYS A 91 4.53 -9.20 -11.27
N LEU A 92 3.85 -8.83 -10.19
CA LEU A 92 4.33 -7.82 -9.26
C LEU A 92 5.08 -8.55 -8.15
N GLU A 93 6.38 -8.27 -8.04
CA GLU A 93 7.25 -8.86 -7.04
C GLU A 93 7.79 -7.72 -6.19
N GLY A 94 7.09 -7.41 -5.08
CA GLY A 94 7.57 -6.46 -4.09
C GLY A 94 8.82 -6.98 -3.36
N ASN A 95 9.81 -6.13 -3.14
CA ASN A 95 11.00 -6.50 -2.36
C ASN A 95 10.78 -6.38 -0.84
N VAL A 96 9.70 -5.71 -0.40
CA VAL A 96 9.28 -5.67 1.02
C VAL A 96 8.17 -6.69 1.27
N ILE A 97 7.11 -6.67 0.45
CA ILE A 97 6.03 -7.66 0.49
C ILE A 97 5.77 -8.14 -0.94
N ASN A 98 5.92 -9.44 -1.17
CA ASN A 98 5.59 -10.10 -2.44
C ASN A 98 4.35 -10.98 -2.24
N TRP A 99 3.22 -10.64 -2.84
CA TRP A 99 1.97 -11.42 -2.69
C TRP A 99 2.13 -12.91 -2.99
N ASN A 100 2.95 -13.24 -3.99
CA ASN A 100 3.09 -14.61 -4.49
C ASN A 100 4.09 -15.44 -3.69
N ALA A 101 4.89 -14.81 -2.83
CA ALA A 101 5.94 -15.46 -2.05
C ALA A 101 5.83 -15.21 -0.54
N ALA A 102 4.93 -14.33 -0.10
CA ALA A 102 4.75 -14.03 1.31
C ALA A 102 4.07 -15.18 2.06
N ASP A 103 4.56 -15.48 3.26
CA ASP A 103 3.88 -16.34 4.22
C ASP A 103 2.68 -15.58 4.81
N ILE A 104 1.58 -15.54 4.04
CA ILE A 104 0.32 -14.93 4.47
C ILE A 104 -0.34 -15.85 5.49
N LYS A 105 -0.48 -15.35 6.72
CA LYS A 105 -1.28 -15.99 7.76
C LYS A 105 -2.71 -15.48 7.66
N LEU A 106 -3.63 -16.39 7.33
CA LEU A 106 -5.08 -16.16 7.35
C LEU A 106 -5.65 -16.47 8.74
#